data_AF-A0A950BNU9-F1
#
_entry.id   AF-A0A950BNU9-F1
#
_cell.length_a   1.000
_cell.length_b   1.000
_cell.length_c   1.000
_cell.angle_alpha   90.00
_cell.angle_beta   90.00
_cell.angle_gamma   90.00
#
_symmetry.space_group_name_H-M   'P 1'
#
loop_
_entity.id
_entity.type
_entity.pdbx_description
1 polymer ?
#
loop_
_entity_poly.entity_id
_entity_poly.type
_entity_poly.pdbx_seq_one_letter_code
_entity_poly.pdbx_strand_id
1 'polypeptide(L)' 'MALQHGEITEKIVGAAFEVHSVLGYGFLEKVYQRAMQVELIARGLKAETESKIKVTYKGVVVGDYQADLLVAD' A
#
# COMPACT_ATOMS: atom_id res chain seq x y z
N MET A 1 -2.03 -20.29 -11.59
CA MET A 1 -1.34 -19.15 -12.23
C MET A 1 -0.44 -18.51 -11.19
N ALA A 2 0.79 -18.15 -11.53
CA ALA A 2 1.67 -17.41 -10.63
C ALA A 2 1.29 -15.91 -10.66
N LEU A 3 1.34 -15.25 -9.50
CA LEU A 3 1.17 -13.80 -9.41
C LEU A 3 2.43 -13.11 -9.94
N GLN A 4 2.27 -12.05 -10.75
CA GLN A 4 3.39 -11.26 -11.29
C GLN A 4 4.30 -10.70 -10.20
N HIS A 5 3.75 -10.40 -9.03
CA HIS A 5 4.44 -9.84 -7.87
C HIS A 5 4.21 -10.70 -6.61
N GLY A 6 4.35 -12.02 -6.73
CA GLY A 6 3.98 -12.98 -5.66
C GLY A 6 4.61 -12.68 -4.29
N GLU A 7 5.93 -12.50 -4.24
CA GLU A 7 6.66 -12.30 -2.98
C GLU A 7 6.23 -11.04 -2.21
N ILE A 8 6.15 -9.89 -2.91
CA ILE A 8 5.70 -8.63 -2.29
C ILE A 8 4.21 -8.69 -1.95
N THR A 9 3.38 -9.37 -2.77
CA THR A 9 1.96 -9.54 -2.48
C THR A 9 1.75 -10.32 -1.18
N GLU A 10 2.50 -11.40 -0.98
CA GLU A 10 2.44 -12.19 0.25
C GLU A 10 2.79 -11.36 1.48
N LYS A 11 3.85 -10.54 1.40
CA LYS A 11 4.22 -9.61 2.47
C LYS A 11 3.13 -8.58 2.76
N ILE A 12 2.51 -8.02 1.72
CA ILE A 12 1.42 -7.03 1.87
C ILE A 12 0.20 -7.66 2.55
N VAL A 13 -0.19 -8.85 2.11
CA VAL A 13 -1.32 -9.58 2.69
C VAL A 13 -1.04 -9.92 4.16
N GLY A 14 0.18 -10.40 4.46
CA GLY A 14 0.59 -10.68 5.84
C GLY A 14 0.59 -9.43 6.73
N ALA A 15 0.99 -8.26 6.19
CA ALA A 15 0.91 -6.99 6.91
C ALA A 15 -0.54 -6.60 7.22
N ALA A 16 -1.46 -6.78 6.27
CA ALA A 16 -2.88 -6.49 6.47
C ALA A 16 -3.51 -7.36 7.56
N PHE A 17 -3.15 -8.66 7.59
CA PHE A 17 -3.59 -9.54 8.66
C PHE A 17 -3.06 -9.11 10.03
N GLU A 18 -1.77 -8.78 10.15
CA GLU A 18 -1.18 -8.32 11.40
C GLU A 18 -1.88 -7.05 11.92
N VAL A 19 -2.05 -6.06 11.04
CA VAL A 19 -2.75 -4.81 11.36
C VAL A 19 -4.17 -5.09 11.85
N HIS A 20 -4.91 -5.98 11.18
CA HIS A 20 -6.25 -6.35 11.61
C HIS A 20 -6.26 -7.13 12.94
N SER A 21 -5.30 -8.02 13.16
CA SER A 21 -5.16 -8.77 14.41
C SER A 21 -4.85 -7.87 15.59
N VAL A 22 -4.04 -6.83 15.40
CA VAL A 22 -3.65 -5.89 16.46
C VAL A 22 -4.71 -4.82 16.72
N LEU A 23 -5.28 -4.21 15.66
CA LEU A 23 -6.22 -3.09 15.79
C LEU A 23 -7.68 -3.50 15.82
N GLY A 24 -8.04 -4.68 15.28
CA GLY A 24 -9.43 -5.08 15.10
C GLY A 24 -10.18 -4.19 14.11
N TYR A 25 -11.41 -3.82 14.46
CA TYR A 25 -12.29 -2.95 13.67
C TYR A 25 -12.77 -1.75 14.52
N GLY A 26 -13.23 -0.67 13.87
CA GLY A 26 -13.82 0.50 14.54
C GLY A 26 -13.06 1.82 14.39
N PHE A 27 -11.85 1.80 13.82
CA PHE A 27 -11.09 3.02 13.53
C PHE A 27 -11.43 3.63 12.17
N LEU A 28 -11.04 4.90 11.99
CA LEU A 28 -11.09 5.58 10.69
C LEU A 28 -10.04 4.98 9.74
N GLU A 29 -10.33 5.03 8.45
CA GLU A 29 -9.44 4.56 7.38
C GLU A 29 -8.00 5.04 7.51
N LYS A 30 -7.81 6.33 7.83
CA LYS A 30 -6.48 6.94 8.01
C LYS A 30 -5.62 6.27 9.10
N VAL A 31 -6.25 5.63 10.09
CA VAL A 31 -5.55 4.84 11.11
C VAL A 31 -5.03 3.54 10.51
N TYR A 32 -5.85 2.80 9.76
CA TYR A 32 -5.41 1.57 9.10
C TYR A 32 -4.35 1.84 8.04
N GLN A 33 -4.49 2.92 7.26
CA GLN A 33 -3.49 3.34 6.28
C GLN A 33 -2.12 3.57 6.92
N ARG A 34 -2.07 4.26 8.06
CA ARG A 34 -0.82 4.47 8.82
C ARG A 34 -0.29 3.20 9.45
N ALA A 35 -1.16 2.34 9.98
CA ALA A 35 -0.75 1.06 10.54
C ALA A 35 -0.14 0.15 9.47
N MET A 36 -0.77 0.09 8.29
CA MET A 36 -0.23 -0.61 7.12
C MET A 36 1.14 -0.07 6.72
N GLN A 37 1.31 1.25 6.66
CA GLN A 37 2.60 1.85 6.35
C GLN A 37 3.68 1.42 7.34
N VAL A 38 3.40 1.48 8.65
CA VAL A 38 4.34 1.07 9.70
C VAL A 38 4.72 -0.41 9.56
N GLU A 39 3.74 -1.29 9.40
CA GLU A 39 3.95 -2.74 9.32
C GLU A 39 4.73 -3.14 8.05
N LEU A 40 4.43 -2.51 6.91
CA LEU A 40 5.15 -2.75 5.66
C LEU A 40 6.61 -2.29 5.75
N ILE A 41 6.88 -1.13 6.36
CA ILE A 41 8.25 -0.64 6.60
C ILE A 41 9.00 -1.58 7.54
N ALA A 42 8.36 -2.07 8.61
CA ALA A 42 8.96 -3.02 9.53
C ALA A 42 9.34 -4.35 8.84
N ARG A 43 8.60 -4.73 7.79
CA ARG A 43 8.88 -5.89 6.92
C ARG A 43 9.93 -5.61 5.83
N GLY A 44 10.56 -4.43 5.86
CA GLY A 44 11.62 -4.03 4.94
C GLY A 44 11.12 -3.57 3.57
N LEU A 45 9.84 -3.25 3.41
CA LEU A 45 9.28 -2.70 2.17
C LEU A 45 9.28 -1.17 2.22
N LYS A 46 9.37 -0.53 1.07
CA LYS A 46 9.09 0.90 0.93
C LYS A 46 7.57 1.09 0.89
N ALA A 47 7.03 1.93 1.77
CA ALA A 47 5.60 2.24 1.80
C ALA A 47 5.37 3.75 1.97
N GLU A 48 4.73 4.36 0.99
CA GLU A 48 4.44 5.79 0.95
C GLU A 48 2.94 6.05 0.89
N THR A 49 2.44 6.90 1.78
CA THR A 49 1.02 7.30 1.80
C THR A 49 0.78 8.55 0.97
N GLU A 50 -0.43 8.69 0.42
CA GLU A 50 -0.86 9.89 -0.30
C GLU A 50 0.04 10.25 -1.50
N SER A 51 0.64 9.24 -2.14
CA SER A 51 1.60 9.37 -3.23
C SER A 51 0.94 9.89 -4.51
N LYS A 52 1.51 10.94 -5.11
CA LYS A 52 1.02 11.51 -6.37
C LYS A 52 1.65 10.79 -7.56
N ILE A 53 0.82 10.12 -8.34
CA ILE A 53 1.20 9.37 -9.54
C ILE A 53 0.70 10.12 -10.76
N LYS A 54 1.59 10.43 -11.72
CA LYS A 54 1.19 11.05 -12.98
C LYS A 54 0.48 10.03 -13.86
N VAL A 55 -0.73 10.35 -14.30
CA VAL A 55 -1.49 9.52 -15.23
C VAL A 55 -1.20 9.98 -16.64
N THR A 56 -0.70 9.06 -17.47
CA THR A 56 -0.39 9.34 -18.88
C THR A 56 -1.31 8.57 -19.82
N TYR A 57 -1.86 9.26 -20.82
CA TYR A 57 -2.60 8.66 -21.92
C TYR A 57 -1.88 8.96 -23.24
N LYS A 58 -1.44 7.91 -23.95
CA LYS A 58 -0.67 8.03 -25.21
C LYS A 58 0.54 8.96 -25.11
N GLY A 59 1.26 8.91 -23.99
CA GLY A 59 2.44 9.76 -23.73
C GLY A 59 2.13 11.19 -23.26
N VAL A 60 0.86 11.58 -23.16
CA VAL A 60 0.45 12.90 -22.65
C VAL A 60 -0.01 12.76 -21.21
N VAL A 61 0.46 13.63 -20.31
CA VAL A 61 -0.02 13.70 -18.93
C VAL A 61 -1.46 14.23 -18.93
N VAL A 62 -2.40 13.44 -18.39
CA VAL A 62 -3.84 13.78 -18.34
C VAL A 62 -4.34 14.08 -16.93
N GLY A 63 -3.50 13.91 -15.92
CA GLY A 63 -3.83 14.25 -14.55
C GLY A 63 -2.86 13.64 -13.55
N ASP A 64 -3.10 13.95 -12.28
CA ASP A 64 -2.43 13.30 -11.15
C ASP A 64 -3.46 12.42 -10.42
N TYR A 65 -3.07 11.19 -10.10
CA TYR A 65 -3.79 10.28 -9.23
C TYR A 65 -3.11 10.26 -7.87
N GLN A 66 -3.89 10.41 -6.79
CA GLN A 66 -3.37 10.29 -5.45
C GLN A 66 -3.68 8.90 -4.91
N ALA A 67 -2.64 8.08 -4.77
CA ALA A 67 -2.77 6.74 -4.22
C ALA A 67 -2.76 6.80 -2.70
N ASP A 68 -3.65 6.03 -2.05
CA ASP A 68 -3.68 5.95 -0.59
C ASP A 68 -2.39 5.33 -0.05
N LEU A 69 -1.90 4.27 -0.69
CA LEU A 69 -0.67 3.60 -0.31
C LEU A 69 0.06 3.10 -1.56
N LEU A 70 1.33 3.47 -1.69
CA LEU A 70 2.24 3.00 -2.72
C LEU A 70 3.30 2.13 -2.06
N VAL A 71 3.45 0.88 -2.53
CA VAL A 71 4.37 -0.10 -1.95
C VAL A 71 5.36 -0.57 -3.01
N ALA A 72 6.64 -0.62 -2.65
CA ALA A 72 7.72 -1.10 -3.49
C ALA A 72 8.76 -1.89 -2.68
N ASP A 73 9.52 -2.73 -3.38
CA ASP A 73 10.69 -3.45 -2.92
C ASP A 73 11.95 -2.57 -2.74
#